data_AF-A0A7T6XQJ5-F1
#
_entry.id   AF-A0A7T6XQJ5-F1
#
_cell.length_a   1.000
_cell.length_b   1.000
_cell.length_c   1.000
_cell.angle_alpha   90.00
_cell.angle_beta   90.00
_cell.angle_gamma   90.00
#
_symmetry.space_group_name_H-M   'P 1'
#
loop_
_entity.id
_entity.type
_entity.pdbx_description
1 polymer ?
#
loop_
_entity_poly.entity_id
_entity_poly.type
_entity_poly.pdbx_seq_one_letter_code
_entity_poly.pdbx_strand_id
1 'polypeptide(L)'
;MVQHKIHVAVLDADIPCLSVYKARGLYSSQFRVLLQAAAQRLNKPPETLKDGPLAVQVAAFDAVGGVLPPLETLRTNPQSPAEPYGDGPLNPIDAILITGSASSAYEDQSWIHAM
;
A
#
# COMPACT_ATOMS: atom_id res chain seq x y z
N MET A 1 -6.25 -25.00 -2.59
CA MET A 1 -5.14 -24.20 -3.12
C MET A 1 -4.84 -23.11 -2.11
N VAL A 2 -3.59 -22.96 -1.69
CA VAL A 2 -3.20 -21.89 -0.76
C VAL A 2 -3.21 -20.57 -1.54
N GLN A 3 -3.87 -19.55 -1.01
CA GLN A 3 -3.90 -18.22 -1.61
C GLN A 3 -2.61 -17.49 -1.23
N HIS A 4 -1.88 -16.95 -2.22
CA HIS A 4 -0.69 -16.15 -1.97
C HIS A 4 -1.10 -14.73 -1.59
N LYS A 5 -0.75 -14.29 -0.39
CA LYS A 5 -1.15 -12.98 0.15
C LYS A 5 0.05 -12.05 0.24
N ILE A 6 -0.10 -10.83 -0.27
CA ILE A 6 0.88 -9.74 -0.17
C ILE A 6 0.29 -8.66 0.74
N HIS A 7 0.97 -8.35 1.83
CA HIS A 7 0.66 -7.26 2.73
C HIS A 7 1.49 -6.01 2.39
N VAL A 8 0.82 -4.96 1.96
CA VAL A 8 1.42 -3.69 1.54
C VAL A 8 1.14 -2.63 2.60
N ALA A 9 2.19 -2.03 3.15
CA ALA A 9 2.09 -0.81 3.92
C ALA A 9 2.17 0.40 2.99
N VAL A 10 1.13 1.23 2.98
CA VAL A 10 1.11 2.49 2.23
C VAL A 10 1.39 3.63 3.19
N LEU A 11 2.51 4.32 2.96
CA LEU A 11 2.91 5.52 3.69
C LEU A 11 2.39 6.73 2.92
N ASP A 12 1.31 7.35 3.43
CA ASP A 12 0.82 8.62 2.92
C ASP A 12 1.83 9.71 3.35
N ALA A 13 2.70 10.08 2.41
CA ALA A 13 3.74 11.11 2.60
C ALA A 13 3.21 12.54 2.37
N ASP A 14 1.94 12.65 1.99
CA ASP A 14 1.19 13.89 1.82
C ASP A 14 -0.31 13.58 1.73
N ILE A 15 -1.14 14.62 1.69
CA ILE A 15 -2.58 14.54 1.45
C ILE A 15 -2.92 15.03 0.04
N PRO A 16 -3.86 14.37 -0.66
CA PRO A 16 -4.33 14.86 -1.95
C PRO A 16 -4.92 16.27 -1.84
N CYS A 17 -4.78 17.07 -2.91
CA CYS A 17 -5.46 18.36 -2.98
C CYS A 17 -6.97 18.21 -2.78
N LEU A 18 -7.63 19.26 -2.28
CA LEU A 18 -8.99 19.18 -1.75
C LEU A 18 -10.01 18.56 -2.72
N SER A 19 -9.91 18.87 -4.01
CA SER A 19 -10.82 18.33 -5.03
C SER A 19 -10.66 16.82 -5.20
N VAL A 20 -9.43 16.31 -5.16
CA VAL A 20 -9.12 14.88 -5.25
C VAL A 20 -9.50 14.18 -3.95
N TYR A 21 -9.15 14.75 -2.80
CA TYR A 21 -9.49 14.18 -1.49
C TYR A 21 -11.00 14.01 -1.33
N LYS A 22 -11.79 15.03 -1.68
CA LYS A 22 -13.26 14.95 -1.64
C LYS A 22 -13.83 13.85 -2.53
N ALA A 23 -13.24 13.64 -3.71
CA ALA A 23 -13.74 12.68 -4.68
C ALA A 23 -13.25 11.24 -4.43
N ARG A 24 -12.06 11.07 -3.84
CA ARG A 24 -11.35 9.78 -3.83
C ARG A 24 -10.72 9.40 -2.49
N GLY A 25 -10.76 10.29 -1.50
CA GLY A 25 -10.09 10.12 -0.21
C GLY A 25 -8.56 10.19 -0.30
N LEU A 26 -7.90 9.67 0.73
CA LEU A 26 -6.44 9.60 0.84
C LEU A 26 -5.80 8.78 -0.29
N TYR A 27 -4.51 9.00 -0.57
CA TYR A 27 -3.76 8.22 -1.54
C TYR A 27 -3.80 6.72 -1.21
N SER A 28 -3.58 6.35 0.05
CA SER A 28 -3.71 4.97 0.53
C SER A 28 -5.05 4.31 0.21
N SER A 29 -6.16 5.05 0.31
CA SER A 29 -7.50 4.55 -0.07
C SER A 29 -7.60 4.29 -1.57
N GLN A 30 -7.00 5.16 -2.38
CA GLN A 30 -6.95 5.01 -3.83
C GLN A 30 -6.09 3.81 -4.23
N PHE A 31 -4.89 3.70 -3.67
CA PHE A 31 -3.99 2.57 -3.94
C PHE A 31 -4.56 1.23 -3.50
N ARG A 32 -5.28 1.17 -2.36
CA ARG A 32 -5.99 -0.05 -1.95
C ARG A 32 -6.92 -0.56 -3.05
N VAL A 33 -7.76 0.33 -3.60
CA VAL A 33 -8.70 -0.03 -4.68
C VAL A 33 -7.95 -0.48 -5.93
N LEU A 34 -6.90 0.25 -6.33
CA LEU A 34 -6.11 -0.06 -7.53
C LEU A 34 -5.39 -1.40 -7.42
N LEU A 35 -4.74 -1.68 -6.28
CA LEU A 35 -4.00 -2.91 -6.03
C LEU A 35 -4.93 -4.12 -5.93
N GLN A 36 -6.09 -3.99 -5.26
CA GLN A 36 -7.09 -5.05 -5.21
C GLN A 36 -7.67 -5.35 -6.59
N ALA A 37 -8.00 -4.31 -7.38
CA ALA A 37 -8.47 -4.49 -8.75
C ALA A 37 -7.39 -5.13 -9.65
N ALA A 38 -6.12 -4.80 -9.45
CA ALA A 38 -5.01 -5.43 -10.16
C ALA A 38 -4.90 -6.92 -9.82
N ALA A 39 -4.95 -7.28 -8.54
CA ALA A 39 -4.94 -8.68 -8.11
C ALA A 39 -6.13 -9.46 -8.70
N GLN A 40 -7.33 -8.90 -8.69
CA GLN A 40 -8.51 -9.51 -9.32
C GLN A 40 -8.33 -9.73 -10.82
N ARG A 41 -7.70 -8.79 -11.54
CA ARG A 41 -7.41 -8.96 -12.98
C ARG A 41 -6.39 -10.06 -13.23
N LEU A 42 -5.32 -10.11 -12.43
CA LEU A 42 -4.27 -11.12 -12.53
C LEU A 42 -4.78 -12.54 -12.22
N ASN A 43 -5.79 -12.66 -11.36
CA ASN A 43 -6.41 -13.94 -11.03
C ASN A 43 -7.33 -14.51 -12.13
N LYS A 44 -7.68 -13.76 -13.20
CA LYS A 44 -8.67 -14.20 -14.20
C LYS A 44 -8.19 -15.32 -15.15
N PRO A 45 -6.89 -15.41 -15.52
CA PRO A 45 -6.32 -16.66 -15.97
C PRO A 45 -5.48 -17.27 -14.82
N PRO A 46 -6.08 -18.07 -13.92
CA PRO A 46 -5.40 -18.57 -12.72
C PRO A 46 -4.13 -19.40 -13.02
N GLU A 47 -3.99 -19.93 -14.23
CA GLU A 47 -2.82 -20.70 -14.68
C GLU A 47 -1.56 -19.85 -14.91
N THR A 48 -1.67 -18.52 -14.94
CA THR A 48 -0.51 -17.63 -15.17
C THR A 48 0.29 -17.29 -13.92
N LEU A 49 -0.26 -17.53 -12.73
CA LEU A 49 0.39 -17.21 -11.47
C LEU A 49 1.10 -18.44 -10.89
N LYS A 50 2.42 -18.34 -10.72
CA LYS A 50 3.26 -19.45 -10.23
C LYS A 50 2.87 -19.93 -8.83
N ASP A 51 2.42 -19.00 -7.99
CA ASP A 51 2.16 -19.24 -6.57
C ASP A 51 0.67 -19.33 -6.24
N GLY A 52 -0.18 -19.50 -7.27
CA GLY A 52 -1.64 -19.59 -7.13
C GLY A 52 -2.34 -18.23 -7.07
N PRO A 53 -3.62 -18.20 -6.66
CA PRO A 53 -4.41 -16.97 -6.61
C PRO A 53 -3.80 -15.92 -5.68
N LEU A 54 -3.70 -14.68 -6.16
CA LEU A 54 -3.13 -13.55 -5.45
C LEU A 54 -4.19 -12.80 -4.62
N ALA A 55 -3.89 -12.52 -3.35
CA ALA A 55 -4.60 -11.56 -2.51
C ALA A 55 -3.68 -10.41 -2.11
N VAL A 56 -4.23 -9.19 -2.08
CA VAL A 56 -3.51 -8.00 -1.60
C VAL A 56 -4.24 -7.43 -0.40
N GLN A 57 -3.51 -7.35 0.72
CA GLN A 57 -3.92 -6.60 1.91
C GLN A 57 -3.17 -5.27 1.91
N VAL A 58 -3.88 -4.18 2.23
CA VAL A 58 -3.29 -2.85 2.32
C VAL A 58 -3.56 -2.27 3.70
N ALA A 59 -2.50 -1.84 4.38
CA ALA A 59 -2.55 -1.05 5.59
C ALA A 59 -2.05 0.38 5.30
N ALA A 60 -2.74 1.37 5.82
CA ALA A 60 -2.44 2.79 5.59
C ALA A 60 -1.76 3.40 6.82
N PHE A 61 -0.79 4.27 6.59
CA PHE A 61 0.02 4.92 7.61
C PHE A 61 0.21 6.40 7.27
N ASP A 62 -0.08 7.28 8.22
CA ASP A 62 0.11 8.73 8.09
C ASP A 62 1.57 9.08 8.44
N ALA A 63 2.43 9.03 7.44
CA ALA A 63 3.86 9.29 7.63
C ALA A 63 4.13 10.77 7.98
N VAL A 64 3.28 11.70 7.55
CA VAL A 64 3.37 13.12 7.89
C VAL A 64 3.07 13.34 9.36
N GLY A 65 2.04 12.67 9.88
CA GLY A 65 1.68 12.66 11.30
C GLY A 65 2.58 11.80 12.18
N GLY A 66 3.61 11.14 11.62
CA GLY A 66 4.55 10.28 12.35
C GLY A 66 3.98 8.90 12.70
N VAL A 67 2.85 8.51 12.11
CA VAL A 67 2.27 7.17 12.27
C VAL A 67 2.93 6.26 11.25
N LEU A 68 3.87 5.44 11.70
CA LEU A 68 4.60 4.49 10.88
C LEU A 68 4.21 3.04 11.23
N PRO A 69 4.46 2.08 10.33
CA PRO A 69 4.35 0.67 10.66
C PRO A 69 5.26 0.32 11.86
N PRO A 70 4.77 -0.49 12.82
CA PRO A 70 5.63 -0.97 13.90
C PRO A 70 6.82 -1.75 13.32
N LEU A 71 8.01 -1.55 13.88
CA LEU A 71 9.25 -2.14 13.37
C LEU A 71 9.18 -3.67 13.32
N GLU A 72 8.50 -4.28 14.30
CA GLU A 72 8.27 -5.72 14.41
C GLU A 72 7.42 -6.30 13.26
N THR A 73 6.69 -5.47 12.52
CA THR A 73 5.94 -5.90 11.33
C THR A 73 6.81 -5.93 10.07
N LEU A 74 8.01 -5.35 10.09
CA LEU A 74 8.91 -5.41 8.94
C LEU A 74 9.62 -6.77 8.88
N ARG A 75 9.59 -7.39 7.70
CA ARG A 75 10.30 -8.65 7.48
C ARG A 75 11.81 -8.45 7.55
N THR A 76 12.44 -9.23 8.43
CA THR A 76 13.91 -9.38 8.48
C THR A 76 14.39 -10.68 7.85
N ASN A 77 13.47 -11.62 7.61
CA ASN A 77 13.71 -12.90 6.96
C ASN A 77 12.77 -13.08 5.75
N PRO A 78 13.19 -13.84 4.71
CA PRO A 78 12.33 -14.20 3.59
C PRO A 78 11.04 -14.89 4.04
N GLN A 79 9.96 -14.67 3.29
CA GLN A 79 8.66 -15.28 3.55
C GLN A 79 8.75 -16.81 3.54
N SER A 80 8.22 -17.43 4.59
CA SER A 80 8.06 -18.89 4.65
C SER A 80 6.68 -19.30 4.14
N PRO A 81 6.54 -20.38 3.35
CA PRO A 81 5.25 -20.88 2.89
C PRO A 81 4.28 -21.30 4.02
N ALA A 82 4.81 -21.56 5.22
CA ALA A 82 4.05 -21.98 6.39
C ALA A 82 3.70 -20.82 7.35
N GLU A 83 4.06 -19.58 7.02
CA GLU A 83 3.74 -18.44 7.89
C GLU A 83 2.23 -18.16 7.92
N PRO A 84 1.64 -18.07 9.12
CA PRO A 84 0.24 -17.70 9.24
C PRO A 84 0.07 -16.23 8.86
N TYR A 85 -0.59 -15.97 7.74
CA TYR A 85 -1.17 -14.65 7.49
C TYR A 85 -2.48 -14.55 8.27
N GLY A 86 -2.50 -13.70 9.29
CA GLY A 86 -3.77 -13.26 9.88
C GLY A 86 -4.53 -12.32 8.93
N ASP A 87 -5.68 -11.85 9.38
CA ASP A 87 -6.36 -10.69 8.78
C ASP A 87 -6.24 -9.52 9.75
N GLY A 88 -5.16 -8.75 9.63
CA GLY A 88 -4.92 -7.62 10.51
C GLY A 88 -3.71 -6.77 10.14
N PRO A 89 -3.63 -5.51 10.60
CA PRO A 89 -2.57 -4.57 10.24
C PRO A 89 -1.20 -4.91 10.83
N LEU A 90 -1.15 -5.82 11.81
CA LEU A 90 0.07 -6.27 12.48
C LEU A 90 0.72 -7.50 11.82
N ASN A 91 0.22 -7.94 10.67
CA ASN A 91 0.88 -8.97 9.89
C ASN A 91 2.24 -8.48 9.35
N PRO A 92 3.19 -9.39 9.10
CA PRO A 92 4.43 -9.05 8.41
C PRO A 92 4.15 -8.28 7.10
N ILE A 93 4.91 -7.22 6.85
CA ILE A 93 4.82 -6.38 5.65
C ILE A 93 5.76 -6.94 4.59
N ASP A 94 5.20 -7.19 3.42
CA ASP A 94 5.92 -7.71 2.24
C ASP A 94 6.45 -6.58 1.36
N ALA A 95 5.73 -5.47 1.32
CA ALA A 95 6.06 -4.34 0.49
C ALA A 95 5.67 -3.01 1.16
N ILE A 96 6.46 -1.98 0.87
CA ILE A 96 6.18 -0.60 1.27
C ILE A 96 5.93 0.22 0.01
N LEU A 97 4.81 0.94 -0.02
CA LEU A 97 4.51 1.94 -1.04
C LEU A 97 4.55 3.32 -0.38
N ILE A 98 5.46 4.17 -0.82
CA ILE A 98 5.57 5.55 -0.36
C ILE A 98 4.94 6.46 -1.41
N THR A 99 3.96 7.27 -1.02
CA THR A 99 3.29 8.17 -1.96
C THR A 99 4.17 9.36 -2.32
N GLY A 100 3.78 10.09 -3.37
CA GLY A 100 4.40 11.39 -3.65
C GLY A 100 4.06 12.42 -2.56
N SER A 101 4.87 13.48 -2.51
CA SER A 101 4.71 14.62 -1.61
C SER A 101 5.03 15.93 -2.32
N ALA A 102 4.35 17.02 -1.95
CA ALA A 102 4.66 18.37 -2.40
C ALA A 102 6.11 18.77 -2.06
N SER A 103 6.66 18.27 -0.95
CA SER A 103 8.07 18.47 -0.57
C SER A 103 9.06 17.76 -1.48
N SER A 104 8.60 16.86 -2.38
CA SER A 104 9.44 16.22 -3.40
C SER A 104 9.52 17.02 -4.70
N ALA A 105 8.78 18.13 -4.82
CA ALA A 105 8.96 19.03 -5.95
C ALA A 105 10.26 19.82 -5.77
N TYR A 106 11.24 19.57 -6.65
CA TYR A 106 12.51 20.31 -6.67
C TYR A 106 12.35 21.79 -7.07
N GLU A 107 11.19 22.16 -7.61
CA GLU A 107 10.89 23.51 -8.07
C GLU A 107 10.11 24.27 -6.99
N ASP A 108 10.55 25.48 -6.66
CA ASP A 108 9.92 26.36 -5.67
C ASP A 108 8.92 27.31 -6.33
N GLN A 109 7.89 26.75 -6.95
CA GLN A 109 6.83 27.54 -7.58
C GLN A 109 5.71 27.82 -6.58
N SER A 110 5.16 29.04 -6.61
CA SER A 110 4.14 29.48 -5.65
C SER A 110 2.88 28.60 -5.60
N TRP A 111 2.52 27.95 -6.71
CA TRP A 111 1.38 27.04 -6.77
C TRP A 111 1.62 25.70 -6.05
N ILE A 112 2.89 25.32 -5.81
CA ILE A 112 3.26 24.05 -5.15
C ILE A 112 2.99 24.13 -3.64
N HIS A 113 3.20 25.30 -3.04
CA HIS A 113 2.96 25.54 -1.61
C HIS A 113 1.57 26.10 -1.31
N ALA A 114 0.82 26.48 -2.34
CA ALA A 114 -0.54 27.02 -2.20
C ALA A 114 -1.53 25.86 -1.94
N MET A 115 -1.48 25.30 -0.74
CA MET A 115 -2.50 24.40 -0.21
C MET A 115 -3.72 25.17 0.30
#